data_AF-A0A420DL49-F1
#
_entry.id   AF-A0A420DL49-F1
#
_cell.length_a   1.000
_cell.length_b   1.000
_cell.length_c   1.000
_cell.angle_alpha   90.00
_cell.angle_beta   90.00
_cell.angle_gamma   90.00
#
_symmetry.space_group_name_H-M   'P 1'
#
loop_
_entity.id
_entity.type
_entity.pdbx_description
1 polymer ?
#
loop_
_entity_poly.entity_id
_entity_poly.type
_entity_poly.pdbx_seq_one_letter_code
_entity_poly.pdbx_strand_id
1 'polypeptide(L)'
;MKTIKLVLALIVFTLNYTQAQKKENQPTLKNNDTMKTYVIERNIPGAGDLTAEQLKGISQTSCSVLKEMGPKIEWQHSYVTGDKVYCVYKAETKALIEEHASKGGFPANSVSEVTTVISPATAEQ
;
A
#
# COMPACT_ATOMS: atom_id res chain seq x y z
N MET A 1 17.75 -57.96 10.54
CA MET A 1 17.92 -56.94 9.48
C MET A 1 16.65 -56.13 9.14
N LYS A 2 15.42 -56.67 9.28
CA LYS A 2 14.18 -55.93 8.96
C LYS A 2 13.78 -54.88 10.02
N THR A 3 14.04 -55.13 11.30
CA THR A 3 13.67 -54.22 12.41
C THR A 3 14.51 -52.94 12.46
N ILE A 4 15.81 -53.01 12.13
CA ILE A 4 16.71 -51.84 12.12
C ILE A 4 16.32 -50.85 11.00
N LYS A 5 15.89 -51.33 9.82
CA LYS A 5 15.44 -50.45 8.72
C LYS A 5 14.17 -49.66 9.06
N LEU A 6 13.26 -50.23 9.86
CA LEU A 6 12.01 -49.58 10.23
C LEU A 6 12.24 -48.46 11.26
N VAL A 7 13.16 -48.67 12.21
CA VAL A 7 13.54 -47.66 13.21
C VAL A 7 14.27 -46.48 12.55
N LEU A 8 15.18 -46.73 11.60
CA LEU A 8 15.80 -45.64 10.84
C LEU A 8 14.81 -44.83 10.02
N ALA A 9 13.81 -45.47 9.38
CA ALA A 9 12.81 -44.76 8.58
C ALA A 9 11.94 -43.82 9.43
N LEU A 10 11.57 -44.23 10.65
CA LEU A 10 10.78 -43.41 11.57
C LEU A 10 11.58 -42.21 12.11
N ILE A 11 12.88 -42.39 12.40
CA ILE A 11 13.77 -41.31 12.84
C ILE A 11 13.97 -40.26 11.74
N VAL A 12 14.15 -40.70 10.49
CA VAL A 12 14.25 -39.78 9.34
C VAL A 12 12.93 -39.05 9.12
N PHE A 13 11.79 -39.71 9.32
CA PHE A 13 10.48 -39.09 9.22
C PHE A 13 10.27 -38.00 10.27
N THR A 14 10.62 -38.26 11.55
CA THR A 14 10.46 -37.27 12.62
C THR A 14 11.41 -36.09 12.46
N LEU A 15 12.67 -36.30 12.02
CA LEU A 15 13.61 -35.23 11.69
C LEU A 15 13.09 -34.32 10.57
N ASN A 16 12.55 -34.91 9.50
CA ASN A 16 11.93 -34.16 8.40
C ASN A 16 10.68 -33.39 8.87
N TYR A 17 9.86 -33.99 9.75
CA TYR A 17 8.67 -33.36 10.31
C TYR A 17 9.01 -32.15 11.20
N THR A 18 10.07 -32.25 12.03
CA THR A 18 10.55 -31.14 12.86
C THR A 18 11.13 -30.02 12.01
N GLN A 19 11.84 -30.33 10.91
CA GLN A 19 12.34 -29.32 9.98
C GLN A 19 11.21 -28.60 9.23
N ALA A 20 10.13 -29.29 8.87
CA ALA A 20 8.96 -28.70 8.22
C ALA A 20 8.23 -27.71 9.15
N GLN A 21 8.03 -28.07 10.42
CA GLN A 21 7.35 -27.22 11.41
C GLN A 21 8.16 -25.95 11.78
N LYS A 22 9.50 -26.01 11.76
CA LYS A 22 10.34 -24.84 12.06
C LYS A 22 10.24 -23.74 10.99
N LYS A 23 9.86 -24.08 9.76
CA LYS A 23 9.76 -23.13 8.64
C LYS A 23 8.47 -22.29 8.67
N GLU A 24 7.41 -22.78 9.31
CA GLU A 24 6.12 -22.05 9.42
C GLU A 24 6.06 -21.08 10.61
N ASN A 25 6.84 -21.32 11.67
CA ASN A 25 6.82 -20.50 12.90
C ASN A 25 7.89 -19.39 12.93
N GLN A 26 8.27 -18.85 11.77
CA GLN A 26 9.05 -17.62 11.74
C GLN A 26 8.09 -16.43 11.66
N PRO A 27 7.98 -15.58 12.71
CA PRO A 27 7.22 -14.35 12.61
C PRO A 27 7.84 -13.52 11.50
N THR A 28 7.11 -13.35 10.40
CA THR A 28 7.50 -12.45 9.33
C THR A 28 7.41 -11.04 9.90
N LEU A 29 8.55 -10.47 10.26
CA LEU A 29 8.70 -9.02 10.34
C LEU A 29 8.35 -8.50 8.94
N LYS A 30 7.09 -8.10 8.75
CA LYS A 30 6.66 -7.37 7.56
C LYS A 30 7.43 -6.06 7.57
N ASN A 31 8.54 -6.02 6.84
CA ASN A 31 9.19 -4.78 6.48
C ASN A 31 8.18 -3.99 5.64
N ASN A 32 7.51 -3.02 6.26
CA ASN A 32 6.68 -2.02 5.57
C ASN A 32 7.55 -1.03 4.75
N ASP A 33 8.75 -1.44 4.36
CA ASP A 33 9.79 -0.63 3.70
C ASP A 33 9.66 -0.63 2.16
N THR A 34 8.62 -1.28 1.63
CA THR A 34 8.35 -1.39 0.19
C THR A 34 7.51 -0.24 -0.37
N MET A 35 6.77 0.49 0.48
CA MET A 35 5.86 1.54 0.01
C MET A 35 6.57 2.89 -0.13
N LYS A 36 6.47 3.49 -1.31
CA LYS A 36 6.94 4.85 -1.62
C LYS A 36 5.81 5.85 -1.43
N THR A 37 6.15 7.11 -1.16
CA THR A 37 5.17 8.19 -1.10
C THR A 37 5.03 8.82 -2.48
N TYR A 38 3.79 9.09 -2.88
CA TYR A 38 3.45 9.73 -4.13
C TYR A 38 2.59 10.97 -3.87
N VAL A 39 2.86 12.03 -4.63
CA VAL A 39 2.01 13.21 -4.74
C VAL A 39 1.29 13.16 -6.09
N ILE A 40 -0.04 13.27 -6.04
CA ILE A 40 -0.92 13.19 -7.19
C ILE A 40 -1.59 14.54 -7.38
N GLU A 41 -1.53 15.09 -8.60
CA GLU A 41 -2.32 16.24 -9.00
C GLU A 41 -3.54 15.78 -9.82
N ARG A 42 -4.71 16.29 -9.45
CA ARG A 42 -5.99 16.02 -10.10
C ARG A 42 -6.63 17.33 -10.52
N ASN A 43 -6.88 17.49 -11.82
CA ASN A 43 -7.64 18.61 -12.37
C ASN A 43 -9.13 18.32 -12.19
N ILE A 44 -9.76 19.04 -11.27
CA ILE A 44 -11.18 18.94 -10.97
C ILE A 44 -11.71 20.39 -10.89
N PRO A 45 -12.20 20.95 -12.02
CA PRO A 45 -12.69 22.32 -12.04
C PRO A 45 -13.75 22.56 -10.96
N GLY A 46 -13.61 23.66 -10.20
CA GLY A 46 -14.50 23.98 -9.08
C GLY A 46 -14.40 23.05 -7.87
N ALA A 47 -13.30 22.29 -7.72
CA ALA A 47 -13.10 21.42 -6.55
C ALA A 47 -13.25 22.15 -5.21
N GLY A 48 -12.81 23.41 -5.15
CA GLY A 48 -12.89 24.25 -3.95
C GLY A 48 -14.31 24.66 -3.57
N ASP A 49 -15.24 24.59 -4.53
CA ASP A 49 -16.66 24.91 -4.32
C ASP A 49 -17.48 23.68 -3.92
N LEU A 50 -16.87 22.50 -3.88
CA LEU A 50 -17.54 21.26 -3.48
C LEU A 50 -17.96 21.35 -2.01
N THR A 51 -19.21 20.96 -1.75
CA THR A 51 -19.74 20.89 -0.39
C THR A 51 -19.09 19.76 0.40
N ALA A 52 -19.17 19.84 1.73
CA ALA A 52 -18.71 18.78 2.61
C ALA A 52 -19.34 17.41 2.29
N GLU A 53 -20.60 17.38 1.85
CA GLU A 53 -21.30 16.15 1.45
C GLU A 53 -20.74 15.57 0.14
N GLN A 54 -20.45 16.43 -0.85
CA GLN A 54 -19.81 16.00 -2.10
C GLN A 54 -18.40 15.46 -1.85
N LEU A 55 -17.60 16.15 -1.03
CA LEU A 55 -16.27 15.71 -0.62
C LEU A 55 -16.31 14.38 0.14
N LYS A 56 -17.32 14.19 1.01
CA LYS A 56 -17.57 12.91 1.68
C LYS A 56 -17.86 11.80 0.68
N GLY A 57 -18.71 12.06 -0.31
CA GLY A 57 -19.03 11.09 -1.38
C GLY A 57 -17.78 10.67 -2.17
N ILE A 58 -16.97 11.63 -2.59
CA ILE A 58 -15.69 11.37 -3.29
C ILE A 58 -14.76 10.52 -2.42
N SER A 59 -14.66 10.84 -1.12
CA SER A 59 -13.84 10.10 -0.17
C SER A 59 -14.33 8.66 0.01
N GLN A 60 -15.65 8.45 0.05
CA GLN A 60 -16.23 7.11 0.14
C GLN A 60 -15.92 6.25 -1.09
N THR A 61 -16.02 6.82 -2.30
CA THR A 61 -15.63 6.15 -3.54
C THR A 61 -14.17 5.72 -3.51
N SER A 62 -13.26 6.64 -3.17
CA SER A 62 -11.82 6.35 -3.05
C SER A 62 -11.56 5.20 -2.04
N CYS A 63 -12.18 5.25 -0.86
CA CYS A 63 -12.04 4.24 0.18
C CYS A 63 -12.61 2.87 -0.23
N SER A 64 -13.68 2.82 -1.03
CA SER A 64 -14.22 1.55 -1.54
C SER A 64 -13.21 0.86 -2.44
N VAL A 65 -12.64 1.59 -3.41
CA VAL A 65 -11.62 1.07 -4.33
C VAL A 65 -10.37 0.61 -3.57
N LEU A 66 -9.93 1.36 -2.56
CA LEU A 66 -8.78 0.97 -1.73
C LEU A 66 -9.01 -0.36 -1.00
N LYS A 67 -10.23 -0.59 -0.49
CA LYS A 67 -10.57 -1.88 0.15
C LYS A 67 -10.46 -3.05 -0.82
N GLU A 68 -10.83 -2.85 -2.08
CA GLU A 68 -10.72 -3.86 -3.13
C GLU A 68 -9.26 -4.12 -3.55
N MET A 69 -8.44 -3.08 -3.58
CA MET A 69 -7.02 -3.16 -3.97
C MET A 69 -6.11 -3.69 -2.86
N GLY A 70 -6.57 -3.67 -1.61
CA GLY A 70 -5.85 -4.17 -0.46
C GLY A 70 -4.69 -3.27 -0.02
N PRO A 71 -3.81 -3.77 0.87
CA PRO A 71 -2.88 -2.95 1.65
C PRO A 71 -1.64 -2.45 0.88
N LYS A 72 -1.58 -2.66 -0.44
CA LYS A 72 -0.42 -2.25 -1.27
C LYS A 72 -0.46 -0.78 -1.67
N ILE A 73 -1.56 -0.12 -1.38
CA ILE A 73 -1.83 1.29 -1.62
C ILE A 73 -2.60 1.85 -0.43
N GLU A 74 -2.24 3.04 -0.01
CA GLU A 74 -2.84 3.71 1.13
C GLU A 74 -2.99 5.20 0.82
N TRP A 75 -4.21 5.71 0.94
CA TRP A 75 -4.46 7.14 0.88
C TRP A 75 -4.13 7.78 2.24
N GLN A 76 -3.24 8.77 2.26
CA GLN A 76 -2.90 9.49 3.49
C GLN A 76 -3.86 10.66 3.71
N HIS A 77 -3.95 11.55 2.73
CA HIS A 77 -4.83 12.73 2.77
C HIS A 77 -4.86 13.42 1.39
N SER A 78 -5.74 14.41 1.26
CA SER A 78 -5.84 15.28 0.09
C SER A 78 -6.00 16.74 0.50
N TYR A 79 -5.41 17.62 -0.29
CA TYR A 79 -5.64 19.06 -0.25
C TYR A 79 -6.57 19.44 -1.39
N VAL A 80 -7.72 20.00 -1.04
CA VAL A 80 -8.66 20.57 -2.01
C VAL A 80 -8.31 22.05 -2.16
N THR A 81 -8.13 22.48 -3.40
CA THR A 81 -7.86 23.88 -3.78
C THR A 81 -8.94 24.34 -4.76
N GLY A 82 -8.80 25.49 -5.42
CA GLY A 82 -9.79 26.01 -6.39
C GLY A 82 -10.19 24.97 -7.45
N ASP A 83 -9.34 24.73 -8.45
CA ASP A 83 -9.64 23.81 -9.57
C ASP A 83 -8.87 22.48 -9.51
N LYS A 84 -8.17 22.23 -8.41
CA LYS A 84 -7.29 21.06 -8.27
C LYS A 84 -7.43 20.42 -6.91
N VAL A 85 -7.23 19.10 -6.91
CA VAL A 85 -7.03 18.32 -5.70
C VAL A 85 -5.62 17.72 -5.75
N TYR A 86 -4.86 17.89 -4.68
CA TYR A 86 -3.55 17.26 -4.51
C TYR A 86 -3.67 16.14 -3.49
N CYS A 87 -3.32 14.93 -3.86
CA CYS A 87 -3.40 13.79 -2.95
C CYS A 87 -2.02 13.27 -2.57
N VAL A 88 -1.88 12.84 -1.32
CA VAL A 88 -0.69 12.13 -0.84
C VAL A 88 -1.08 10.68 -0.59
N TYR A 89 -0.38 9.77 -1.26
CA TYR A 89 -0.57 8.34 -1.14
C TYR A 89 0.74 7.66 -0.80
N LYS A 90 0.67 6.51 -0.15
CA LYS A 90 1.75 5.53 -0.14
C LYS A 90 1.36 4.37 -1.04
N ALA A 91 2.28 3.85 -1.83
CA ALA A 91 2.04 2.65 -2.64
C ALA A 91 3.33 1.90 -2.96
N GLU A 92 3.23 0.60 -3.24
CA GLU A 92 4.38 -0.20 -3.71
C GLU A 92 4.87 0.28 -5.09
N THR A 93 3.97 0.77 -5.96
CA THR A 93 4.31 1.25 -7.31
C THR A 93 3.41 2.39 -7.76
N LYS A 94 3.88 3.20 -8.72
CA LYS A 94 3.09 4.22 -9.41
C LYS A 94 1.84 3.63 -10.09
N ALA A 95 1.95 2.43 -10.66
CA ALA A 95 0.85 1.78 -11.38
C ALA A 95 -0.37 1.52 -10.48
N LEU A 96 -0.16 1.24 -9.18
CA LEU A 96 -1.27 1.10 -8.24
C LEU A 96 -2.04 2.41 -8.04
N ILE A 97 -1.38 3.57 -8.09
CA ILE A 97 -2.03 4.87 -8.02
C ILE A 97 -2.90 5.13 -9.25
N GLU A 98 -2.37 4.78 -10.44
CA GLU A 98 -3.07 4.92 -11.72
C GLU A 98 -4.27 3.95 -11.79
N GLU A 99 -4.11 2.71 -11.33
CA GLU A 99 -5.21 1.73 -11.23
C GLU A 99 -6.30 2.21 -10.26
N HIS A 100 -5.94 2.74 -9.10
CA HIS A 100 -6.89 3.31 -8.13
C HIS A 100 -7.70 4.45 -8.74
N ALA A 101 -7.03 5.35 -9.46
CA ALA A 101 -7.68 6.44 -10.20
C ALA A 101 -8.64 5.93 -11.27
N SER A 102 -8.21 4.95 -12.06
CA SER A 102 -9.04 4.34 -13.09
C SER A 102 -10.28 3.66 -12.52
N LYS A 103 -10.15 2.90 -11.42
CA LYS A 103 -11.29 2.21 -10.77
C LYS A 103 -12.24 3.18 -10.08
N GLY A 104 -11.72 4.25 -9.49
CA GLY A 104 -12.50 5.26 -8.80
C GLY A 104 -13.16 6.30 -9.71
N GLY A 105 -12.82 6.30 -11.00
CA GLY A 105 -13.40 7.23 -11.98
C GLY A 105 -12.98 8.69 -11.78
N PHE A 106 -11.84 8.94 -11.11
CA PHE A 106 -11.29 10.28 -10.91
C PHE A 106 -9.92 10.42 -11.59
N PRO A 107 -9.57 11.62 -12.06
CA PRO A 107 -8.34 11.80 -12.85
C PRO A 107 -7.10 11.71 -11.98
N ALA A 108 -5.99 11.22 -12.54
CA ALA A 108 -4.64 11.30 -11.98
C ALA A 108 -3.73 11.97 -13.00
N ASN A 109 -3.92 13.28 -13.21
CA ASN A 109 -3.27 14.03 -14.28
C ASN A 109 -1.74 14.03 -14.15
N SER A 110 -1.23 14.05 -12.92
CA SER A 110 0.18 13.83 -12.63
C SER A 110 0.32 12.94 -11.39
N VAL A 111 1.29 12.02 -11.43
CA VAL A 111 1.65 11.16 -10.30
C VAL A 111 3.18 11.17 -10.19
N SER A 112 3.69 11.71 -9.09
CA SER A 112 5.12 11.89 -8.84
C SER A 112 5.53 11.16 -7.57
N GLU A 113 6.59 10.35 -7.64
CA GLU A 113 7.22 9.78 -6.44
C GLU A 113 7.95 10.89 -5.67
N VAL A 114 7.76 10.93 -4.36
CA VAL A 114 8.46 11.84 -3.47
C VAL A 114 9.85 11.30 -3.20
N THR A 115 10.87 11.99 -3.68
CA THR A 115 12.28 11.61 -3.47
C THR A 115 12.86 12.15 -2.18
N THR A 116 12.37 13.31 -1.71
CA THR A 116 12.77 13.94 -0.46
C THR A 116 11.67 14.88 0.04
N VAL A 117 11.63 15.12 1.34
CA VAL A 117 10.75 16.12 1.96
C VAL A 117 11.62 17.15 2.65
N ILE A 118 11.43 18.42 2.28
CA ILE A 118 12.11 19.55 2.92
C ILE A 118 11.12 20.33 3.79
N SER A 119 11.63 20.91 4.86
CA SER A 119 10.88 21.76 5.79
C SER A 119 11.81 22.84 6.37
N PRO A 120 11.32 23.79 7.17
CA PRO A 120 12.22 24.71 7.89
C PRO A 120 13.30 23.99 8.71
N ALA A 121 13.02 22.79 9.24
CA ALA A 121 14.03 22.00 9.94
C ALA A 121 15.17 21.53 9.02
N THR A 122 14.92 21.35 7.72
CA THR A 122 15.96 21.01 6.73
C THR A 122 16.92 22.18 6.50
N ALA A 123 16.49 23.42 6.74
CA ALA A 123 17.36 24.59 6.63
C ALA A 123 18.40 24.68 7.76
N GLU A 124 18.16 23.97 8.87
CA GLU A 124 19.01 24.00 10.09
C GLU A 124 19.87 22.73 10.26
N GLN A 125 19.93 21.87 9.23
CA GLN A 125 20.68 20.60 9.26
C GLN A 125 22.19 20.77 9.03
#